data_AF-A0A8R2HBL6-F1
#
_entry.id   AF-A0A8R2HBL6-F1
#
_cell.length_a   1.000
_cell.length_b   1.000
_cell.length_c   1.000
_cell.angle_alpha   90.00
_cell.angle_beta   90.00
_cell.angle_gamma   90.00
#
_symmetry.space_group_name_H-M   'P 1'
#
loop_
_entity.id
_entity.type
_entity.pdbx_description
1 polymer ?
#
loop_
_entity_poly.entity_id
_entity_poly.type
_entity_poly.pdbx_seq_one_letter_code
_entity_poly.pdbx_strand_id
1 'polypeptide(L)'
;MIGGSVVYLAGLWHAEMELNEKGYYFSVLILALFAAVSLQKTVRDRQENIPTTRLYHGVCLLAFGLSVALLVIGLVNATLMPSEKGFYGVSFFMALFGAVAVQKNTRDNQFTEQGIPVNNNAENTLE
;
A
#
# COMPACT_ATOMS: atom_id res chain seq x y z
N MET A 1 -1.44 -1.20 7.40
CA MET A 1 -1.20 -2.23 6.37
C MET A 1 -1.40 -3.61 6.97
N ILE A 2 -0.62 -3.93 8.01
CA ILE A 2 -0.58 -5.24 8.67
C ILE A 2 -1.97 -5.69 9.12
N GLY A 3 -2.76 -4.84 9.78
CA GLY A 3 -4.12 -5.21 10.22
C GLY A 3 -5.03 -5.69 9.07
N GLY A 4 -5.09 -4.94 7.96
CA GLY A 4 -5.88 -5.34 6.79
C GLY A 4 -5.37 -6.62 6.12
N SER A 5 -4.05 -6.77 6.00
CA SER A 5 -3.43 -7.98 5.46
C SER A 5 -3.73 -9.21 6.34
N VAL A 6 -3.61 -9.09 7.66
CA VAL A 6 -3.88 -10.19 8.59
C VAL A 6 -5.35 -10.59 8.55
N VAL A 7 -6.28 -9.62 8.53
CA VAL A 7 -7.72 -9.90 8.43
C VAL A 7 -8.06 -10.60 7.10
N TYR A 8 -7.47 -10.15 5.99
CA TYR A 8 -7.65 -10.79 4.68
C TYR A 8 -7.14 -12.23 4.67
N LEU A 9 -5.93 -12.46 5.20
CA LEU A 9 -5.33 -13.79 5.27
C LEU A 9 -6.07 -14.73 6.23
N ALA A 10 -6.60 -14.21 7.34
CA ALA A 10 -7.43 -14.99 8.26
C ALA A 10 -8.73 -15.45 7.57
N GLY A 11 -9.37 -14.57 6.78
CA GLY A 11 -10.52 -14.97 5.95
C GLY A 11 -10.15 -16.05 4.93
N LEU A 12 -9.00 -15.93 4.29
CA LEU A 12 -8.50 -16.89 3.30
C LEU A 12 -8.20 -18.27 3.91
N TRP A 13 -7.75 -18.29 5.16
CA TRP A 13 -7.55 -19.53 5.90
C TRP A 13 -8.87 -20.23 6.20
N HIS A 14 -9.91 -19.46 6.57
CA HIS A 14 -11.21 -20.00 6.95
C HIS A 14 -12.09 -20.39 5.75
N ALA A 15 -11.93 -19.73 4.61
CA ALA A 15 -12.78 -19.98 3.45
C ALA A 15 -12.58 -21.39 2.88
N GLU A 16 -13.69 -22.07 2.60
CA GLU A 16 -13.72 -23.34 1.87
C GLU A 16 -13.55 -23.07 0.37
N MET A 17 -12.29 -22.85 -0.05
CA MET A 17 -11.91 -22.62 -1.44
C MET A 17 -10.81 -23.58 -1.86
N GLU A 18 -10.74 -23.87 -3.15
CA GLU A 18 -9.63 -24.62 -3.72
C GLU A 18 -8.30 -23.88 -3.53
N LEU A 19 -7.21 -24.64 -3.43
CA LEU A 19 -5.89 -24.06 -3.11
C LEU A 19 -5.39 -23.12 -4.21
N ASN A 20 -5.80 -23.35 -5.47
CA ASN A 20 -5.52 -22.47 -6.59
C ASN A 20 -6.21 -21.10 -6.46
N GLU A 21 -7.46 -21.06 -6.02
CA GLU A 21 -8.23 -19.83 -5.79
C GLU A 21 -7.64 -19.08 -4.60
N LYS A 22 -7.28 -19.77 -3.52
CA LYS A 22 -6.57 -19.16 -2.39
C LYS A 22 -5.27 -18.49 -2.84
N GLY A 23 -4.48 -19.19 -3.65
CA GLY A 23 -3.25 -18.65 -4.23
C GLY A 23 -3.48 -17.40 -5.10
N TYR A 24 -4.58 -17.37 -5.86
CA TYR A 24 -4.98 -16.22 -6.65
C TYR A 24 -5.25 -14.99 -5.77
N TYR A 25 -6.13 -15.10 -4.77
CA TYR A 25 -6.47 -14.00 -3.87
C TYR A 25 -5.28 -13.51 -3.05
N PHE A 26 -4.39 -14.43 -2.64
CA PHE A 26 -3.13 -14.09 -1.98
C PHE A 26 -2.22 -13.27 -2.90
N SER A 27 -2.02 -13.73 -4.13
CA SER A 27 -1.14 -13.07 -5.10
C SER A 27 -1.67 -11.68 -5.48
N VAL A 28 -2.99 -11.53 -5.62
CA VAL A 28 -3.64 -10.24 -5.88
C VAL A 28 -3.42 -9.26 -4.72
N LEU A 29 -3.53 -9.71 -3.46
CA LEU A 29 -3.25 -8.87 -2.29
C LEU A 29 -1.80 -8.37 -2.30
N ILE A 30 -0.84 -9.26 -2.54
CA ILE A 30 0.58 -8.90 -2.56
C ILE A 30 0.90 -7.94 -3.71
N LEU A 31 0.36 -8.21 -4.90
CA LEU A 31 0.49 -7.33 -6.06
C LEU A 31 -0.05 -5.93 -5.77
N ALA A 32 -1.22 -5.85 -5.14
CA ALA A 32 -1.86 -4.59 -4.81
C ALA A 32 -1.05 -3.78 -3.78
N LEU A 33 -0.55 -4.43 -2.73
CA LEU A 33 0.29 -3.79 -1.72
C LEU A 33 1.61 -3.29 -2.33
N PHE A 34 2.27 -4.12 -3.13
CA PHE A 34 3.50 -3.73 -3.81
C PHE A 34 3.29 -2.56 -4.78
N ALA A 35 2.23 -2.62 -5.60
CA ALA A 35 1.90 -1.57 -6.55
C ALA A 35 1.51 -0.26 -5.84
N ALA A 36 0.69 -0.33 -4.78
CA ALA A 36 0.31 0.84 -3.99
C ALA A 36 1.52 1.48 -3.30
N VAL A 37 2.45 0.67 -2.79
CA VAL A 37 3.67 1.17 -2.17
C VAL A 37 4.56 1.87 -3.21
N SER A 38 4.77 1.21 -4.35
CA SER A 38 5.61 1.73 -5.45
C SER A 38 5.02 2.99 -6.07
N LEU A 39 3.70 3.05 -6.24
CA LEU A 39 3.00 4.21 -6.78
C LEU A 39 3.20 5.45 -5.91
N GLN A 40 3.06 5.31 -4.59
CA GLN A 40 3.27 6.41 -3.66
C GLN A 40 4.72 6.88 -3.61
N LYS A 41 5.70 5.96 -3.66
CA LYS A 41 7.13 6.33 -3.78
C LYS A 41 7.36 7.16 -5.04
N THR A 42 6.83 6.69 -6.17
CA THR A 42 6.96 7.39 -7.46
C THR A 42 6.31 8.77 -7.45
N VAL A 43 5.13 8.90 -6.83
CA VAL A 43 4.43 10.20 -6.70
C VAL A 43 5.23 11.15 -5.82
N ARG A 44 5.81 10.67 -4.71
CA ARG A 44 6.72 11.46 -3.87
C ARG A 44 7.95 11.91 -4.65
N ASP A 45 8.65 10.97 -5.29
CA ASP A 45 9.89 11.28 -6.01
C ASP A 45 9.65 12.32 -7.12
N ARG A 46 8.47 12.30 -7.73
CA ARG A 46 8.02 13.32 -8.68
C ARG A 46 7.76 14.68 -8.03
N GLN A 47 7.27 14.73 -6.79
CA GLN A 47 7.08 15.98 -6.04
C GLN A 47 8.41 16.58 -5.56
N GLU A 48 9.39 15.73 -5.23
CA GLU A 48 10.73 16.13 -4.80
C GLU A 48 11.69 16.44 -5.97
N ASN A 49 11.19 16.47 -7.22
CA ASN A 49 11.97 16.70 -8.45
C ASN A 49 13.14 15.71 -8.66
N ILE A 50 13.04 14.51 -8.09
CA ILE A 50 13.99 13.42 -8.36
C ILE A 50 13.69 12.89 -9.77
N PRO A 51 14.71 12.62 -10.62
CA PRO A 51 14.48 12.16 -11.99
C PRO A 51 13.79 10.80 -12.02
N THR A 52 12.47 10.81 -12.15
CA THR A 52 11.64 9.61 -12.33
C THR A 52 11.27 9.44 -13.80
N THR A 53 11.42 8.22 -14.33
CA THR A 53 11.00 7.93 -15.70
C THR A 53 9.47 7.89 -15.78
N ARG A 54 8.88 8.65 -16.71
CA ARG A 54 7.42 8.67 -16.96
C ARG A 54 6.83 7.26 -17.17
N LEU A 55 7.61 6.37 -17.77
CA LEU A 55 7.24 4.97 -18.02
C LEU A 55 7.05 4.18 -16.73
N TYR A 56 7.92 4.36 -15.73
CA TYR A 56 7.84 3.64 -14.45
C TYR A 56 6.54 3.97 -13.71
N HIS A 57 6.17 5.26 -13.68
CA HIS A 57 4.89 5.69 -13.11
C HIS A 57 3.68 5.04 -13.81
N GLY A 58 3.71 4.96 -15.15
CA GLY A 58 2.69 4.28 -15.93
C GLY A 58 2.56 2.80 -15.56
N VAL A 59 3.68 2.09 -15.42
CA VAL A 59 3.69 0.67 -15.04
C VAL A 59 3.16 0.46 -13.61
N CYS A 60 3.56 1.30 -12.65
CA CYS A 60 3.03 1.21 -11.28
C CYS A 60 1.53 1.47 -11.21
N LEU A 61 1.02 2.46 -11.96
CA LEU A 61 -0.41 2.75 -12.03
C LEU A 61 -1.19 1.61 -12.68
N LEU A 62 -0.67 1.04 -13.77
CA LEU A 62 -1.27 -0.11 -14.44
C LEU A 62 -1.30 -1.34 -13.53
N ALA A 63 -0.19 -1.65 -12.84
CA ALA A 63 -0.12 -2.76 -11.90
C ALA A 63 -1.13 -2.61 -10.74
N PHE A 64 -1.28 -1.38 -10.22
CA PHE A 64 -2.28 -1.08 -9.19
C PHE A 64 -3.71 -1.27 -9.73
N GLY A 65 -4.01 -0.72 -10.90
CA GLY A 65 -5.32 -0.89 -11.55
C GLY A 65 -5.65 -2.36 -11.86
N LEU A 66 -4.67 -3.12 -12.36
CA LEU A 66 -4.81 -4.56 -12.60
C LEU A 66 -5.09 -5.34 -11.32
N SER A 67 -4.44 -5.00 -10.20
CA SER A 67 -4.69 -5.68 -8.94
C SER A 67 -6.13 -5.50 -8.45
N VAL A 68 -6.68 -4.29 -8.59
CA VAL A 68 -8.07 -3.99 -8.24
C VAL A 68 -9.04 -4.68 -9.20
N ALA A 69 -8.75 -4.65 -10.51
CA ALA A 69 -9.57 -5.32 -11.51
C ALA A 69 -9.60 -6.85 -11.31
N LEU A 70 -8.45 -7.47 -11.04
CA LEU A 70 -8.35 -8.90 -10.74
C LEU A 70 -9.13 -9.25 -9.48
N LEU A 71 -9.04 -8.46 -8.41
CA LEU A 71 -9.85 -8.70 -7.22
C LEU A 71 -11.35 -8.69 -7.53
N VAL A 72 -11.82 -7.68 -8.28
CA VAL A 72 -13.24 -7.54 -8.64
C VAL A 72 -13.70 -8.72 -9.50
N ILE A 73 -12.92 -9.08 -10.53
CA ILE A 73 -13.22 -10.23 -11.41
C ILE A 73 -13.24 -11.52 -10.61
N GLY A 74 -12.25 -11.74 -9.73
CA GLY A 74 -12.20 -12.88 -8.83
C GLY A 74 -13.45 -12.97 -7.96
N LEU A 75 -13.82 -11.88 -7.29
CA LEU A 75 -14.99 -11.83 -6.39
C LEU A 75 -16.32 -12.05 -7.12
N VAL A 76 -16.46 -11.52 -8.34
CA VAL A 76 -17.65 -11.75 -9.16
C VAL A 76 -17.73 -13.22 -9.58
N ASN A 77 -16.60 -13.83 -9.95
CA ASN A 77 -16.55 -15.22 -10.42
C ASN A 77 -16.61 -16.26 -9.29
N ALA A 78 -16.15 -15.91 -8.09
CA ALA A 78 -16.12 -16.81 -6.94
C ALA A 78 -17.53 -17.28 -6.54
N THR A 79 -17.64 -18.54 -6.15
CA THR A 79 -18.88 -19.17 -5.65
C THR A 79 -19.07 -18.98 -4.14
N LEU A 80 -18.50 -17.92 -3.57
CA LEU A 80 -18.55 -17.62 -2.12
C LEU A 80 -19.87 -16.98 -1.70
N MET A 81 -20.16 -17.04 -0.39
CA MET A 81 -21.28 -16.29 0.16
C MET A 81 -21.09 -14.78 -0.06
N PRO A 82 -22.17 -14.02 -0.31
CA PRO A 82 -22.08 -12.57 -0.51
C PRO A 82 -21.40 -11.81 0.64
N SER A 83 -21.56 -12.29 1.88
CA SER A 83 -20.91 -11.74 3.07
C SER A 83 -19.39 -11.91 3.04
N GLU A 84 -18.90 -13.07 2.61
CA GLU A 84 -17.47 -13.35 2.48
C GLU A 84 -16.84 -12.51 1.36
N LYS A 85 -17.56 -12.35 0.24
CA LYS A 85 -17.11 -11.49 -0.87
C LYS A 85 -16.92 -10.04 -0.41
N GLY A 86 -17.87 -9.52 0.35
CA GLY A 86 -17.77 -8.18 0.95
C GLY A 86 -16.59 -8.07 1.92
N PHE A 87 -16.37 -9.10 2.75
CA PHE A 87 -15.25 -9.15 3.68
C PHE A 87 -13.89 -9.05 2.98
N TYR A 88 -13.67 -9.79 1.89
CA TYR A 88 -12.42 -9.71 1.12
C TYR A 88 -12.21 -8.33 0.50
N GLY A 89 -13.27 -7.72 -0.05
CA GLY A 89 -13.19 -6.36 -0.58
C GLY A 89 -12.78 -5.35 0.50
N VAL A 90 -13.48 -5.34 1.64
CA VAL A 90 -13.22 -4.38 2.72
C VAL A 90 -11.83 -4.57 3.34
N SER A 91 -11.43 -5.81 3.61
CA SER A 91 -10.10 -6.11 4.16
C SER A 91 -8.96 -5.76 3.19
N PHE A 92 -9.17 -5.96 1.88
CA PHE A 92 -8.24 -5.50 0.84
C PHE A 92 -8.09 -3.98 0.82
N PHE A 93 -9.21 -3.23 0.85
CA PHE A 93 -9.17 -1.76 0.91
C PHE A 93 -8.49 -1.26 2.19
N MET A 94 -8.76 -1.90 3.34
CA MET A 94 -8.08 -1.59 4.60
C MET A 94 -6.57 -1.87 4.53
N ALA A 95 -6.16 -2.95 3.86
CA ALA A 95 -4.75 -3.25 3.64
C ALA A 95 -4.08 -2.15 2.79
N LEU A 96 -4.72 -1.73 1.69
CA LEU A 96 -4.27 -0.65 0.81
C LEU A 96 -4.17 0.70 1.54
N PHE A 97 -5.24 1.11 2.22
CA PHE A 97 -5.24 2.34 3.01
C PHE A 97 -4.14 2.32 4.07
N GLY A 98 -4.00 1.18 4.73
CA GLY A 98 -2.96 0.96 5.70
C GLY A 98 -1.54 0.99 5.10
N ALA A 99 -1.35 0.60 3.85
CA ALA A 99 -0.06 0.73 3.15
C ALA A 99 0.22 2.19 2.81
N VAL A 100 -0.81 2.96 2.45
CA VAL A 100 -0.71 4.40 2.23
C VAL A 100 -0.36 5.16 3.50
N ALA A 101 -1.04 4.83 4.60
CA ALA A 101 -0.77 5.43 5.90
C ALA A 101 0.65 5.15 6.37
N VAL A 102 1.16 3.90 6.25
CA VAL A 102 2.53 3.57 6.64
C VAL A 102 3.55 4.40 5.86
N GLN A 103 3.36 4.56 4.54
CA GLN A 103 4.31 5.35 3.76
C GLN A 103 4.27 6.84 4.07
N LYS A 104 3.09 7.39 4.39
CA LYS A 104 3.00 8.75 4.91
C LYS A 104 3.66 8.89 6.28
N ASN A 105 3.42 7.95 7.20
CA ASN A 105 4.01 7.97 8.54
C ASN A 105 5.53 7.84 8.50
N THR A 106 6.07 6.93 7.69
CA THR A 106 7.52 6.80 7.52
C THR A 106 8.13 8.06 6.91
N ARG A 107 7.43 8.70 5.96
CA ARG A 107 7.85 9.98 5.37
C ARG A 107 7.91 11.09 6.43
N ASP A 108 6.85 11.26 7.22
CA ASP A 108 6.74 12.37 8.17
C ASP A 108 7.79 12.27 9.29
N ASN A 109 8.15 11.05 9.69
CA ASN A 109 9.24 10.81 10.63
C ASN A 109 10.62 11.19 10.06
N GLN A 110 10.89 10.95 8.77
CA GLN A 110 12.16 11.33 8.13
C GLN A 110 12.37 12.84 8.09
N PHE A 111 11.31 13.62 7.88
CA PHE A 111 11.38 15.09 7.94
C PHE A 111 11.66 15.61 9.36
N THR A 112 11.23 14.87 10.39
CA THR A 112 11.45 15.24 11.80
C THR A 112 12.91 14.98 12.23
N GLU A 113 13.53 13.91 11.74
CA GLU A 113 14.94 13.58 12.05
C GLU A 113 15.95 14.53 11.37
N GLN A 114 15.58 15.20 10.29
CA GLN A 114 16.43 16.20 9.61
C GLN A 114 16.34 17.61 10.23
N GLY A 115 15.86 17.72 11.48
CA GLY A 115 15.87 18.95 12.26
C GLY A 115 17.28 19.57 12.32
N ILE A 116 17.39 20.76 11.75
CA ILE A 116 18.57 21.63 11.69
C ILE A 116 19.19 21.77 13.10
N PRO A 117 20.52 21.61 13.28
CA PRO A 117 21.15 21.97 14.55
C PRO A 117 20.99 23.48 14.76
N VAL A 118 20.25 23.86 15.81
CA VAL A 118 20.23 25.25 16.26
C VAL A 118 21.64 25.61 16.72
N ASN A 119 22.32 26.41 15.92
CA ASN A 119 23.64 26.93 16.24
C ASN A 119 23.50 27.97 17.37
N ASN A 120 23.74 27.54 18.61
CA ASN A 120 23.69 28.38 19.82
C ASN A 120 24.84 29.40 19.91
N ASN A 121 25.69 29.57 18.88
CA ASN A 121 26.88 30.42 18.97
C ASN A 121 26.60 31.91 18.71
N ALA A 122 25.34 32.35 18.61
CA ALA A 122 25.00 33.77 18.46
C ALA A 122 24.81 34.51 19.80
N GLU A 123 24.84 33.82 20.95
CA GLU A 123 24.66 34.44 22.27
C GLU A 123 25.95 34.97 22.91
N ASN A 124 27.14 34.70 22.36
CA ASN A 124 28.42 35.08 22.99
C ASN A 124 29.11 36.35 22.42
N THR A 125 28.42 37.16 21.61
CA THR A 125 28.97 38.44 21.08
C THR A 125 28.41 39.69 21.76
N LEU A 126 27.65 39.56 22.85
CA LEU A 126 27.05 40.69 23.57
C LEU A 126 27.40 40.78 25.06
N GLU A 127 28.41 40.05 25.54
CA GLU A 127 28.97 40.22 26.91
C GLU A 127 30.41 40.73 26.89
#